data_AF-A0A9X3F1C2-F1
#
_entry.id   AF-A0A9X3F1C2-F1
#
_cell.length_a   1.000
_cell.length_b   1.000
_cell.length_c   1.000
_cell.angle_alpha   90.00
_cell.angle_beta   90.00
_cell.angle_gamma   90.00
#
_symmetry.space_group_name_H-M   'P 1'
#
loop_
_entity.id
_entity.type
_entity.pdbx_description
1 polymer ?
#
loop_
_entity_poly.entity_id
_entity_poly.type
_entity_poly.pdbx_seq_one_letter_code
_entity_poly.pdbx_strand_id
1 'polypeptide(L)'
;MAFAPLVAQRREWDRGGMNITLTIPGIDPLCIAMLLYPGFTMLDLIGPQSVLAWAGTTHLVAKTMAPVESDSGAQLLPTCTLEDCPRDLDVLFVPGGFGTFAAMKDPEVLAFLADRGARAGSVTSVCSARADPRRRRAAAGLSLDHPLGAARRVADVRDHPGQQRVVVDRNRISGGGVTAGIDFGLTLLAQLRGEETARLVQLMMEYDPAPPFAAGTPEQAGPALTERALALMSAAAPADAAQAQA
;
A
#
# COMPACT_ATOMS: atom_id res chain seq x y z
N MET A 1 -28.85 1.37 -17.08
CA MET A 1 -28.46 2.59 -16.36
C MET A 1 -27.38 3.28 -17.20
N ALA A 2 -27.49 4.59 -17.43
CA ALA A 2 -26.49 5.33 -18.20
C ALA A 2 -25.29 5.67 -17.30
N PHE A 3 -24.08 5.42 -17.80
CA PHE A 3 -22.82 5.61 -17.09
C PHE A 3 -22.48 7.09 -16.91
N ALA A 4 -21.75 7.43 -15.85
CA ALA A 4 -21.15 8.76 -15.73
C ALA A 4 -20.04 8.89 -16.80
N PRO A 5 -20.00 9.98 -17.59
CA PRO A 5 -19.06 10.07 -18.69
C PRO A 5 -17.62 10.19 -18.16
N LEU A 6 -16.79 9.16 -18.30
CA LEU A 6 -15.34 9.23 -18.05
C LEU A 6 -14.64 10.02 -19.15
N VAL A 7 -13.72 10.91 -18.78
CA VAL A 7 -12.93 11.71 -19.70
C VAL A 7 -11.44 11.46 -19.44
N ALA A 8 -10.72 11.03 -20.48
CA ALA A 8 -9.27 10.95 -20.41
C ALA A 8 -8.67 12.36 -20.51
N GLN A 9 -7.93 12.77 -19.48
CA GLN A 9 -7.18 14.02 -19.50
C GLN A 9 -5.68 13.72 -19.58
N ARG A 10 -5.00 14.47 -20.46
CA ARG A 10 -3.54 14.50 -20.46
C ARG A 10 -3.07 15.36 -19.31
N ARG A 11 -2.11 14.84 -18.54
CA ARG A 11 -1.44 15.62 -17.51
C ARG A 11 0.04 15.64 -17.81
N GLU A 12 0.54 16.84 -18.08
CA GLU A 12 1.97 17.11 -18.15
C GLU A 12 2.53 17.14 -16.72
N TRP A 13 3.67 16.50 -16.52
CA TRP A 13 4.43 16.61 -15.28
C TRP A 13 5.25 17.90 -15.32
N ASP A 14 5.51 18.50 -14.16
CA ASP A 14 6.40 19.66 -14.01
C ASP A 14 7.83 19.40 -14.52
N ARG A 15 8.20 18.15 -14.82
CA ARG A 15 9.51 17.75 -15.36
C ARG A 15 9.47 17.22 -16.81
N GLY A 16 8.40 17.51 -17.56
CA GLY A 16 8.30 17.15 -18.98
C GLY A 16 7.91 15.69 -19.28
N GLY A 17 7.44 14.94 -18.27
CA GLY A 17 6.82 13.63 -18.44
C GLY A 17 5.33 13.73 -18.79
N MET A 18 4.76 12.68 -19.36
CA MET A 18 3.35 12.61 -19.75
C MET A 18 2.65 11.45 -19.04
N ASN A 19 1.49 11.70 -18.43
CA ASN A 19 0.60 10.63 -17.96
C ASN A 19 -0.85 10.88 -18.42
N ILE A 20 -1.63 9.81 -18.52
CA ILE A 20 -3.08 9.85 -18.74
C ILE A 20 -3.75 9.66 -17.38
N THR A 21 -4.60 10.60 -16.99
CA THR A 21 -5.47 10.46 -15.83
C THR A 21 -6.91 10.39 -16.32
N LEU A 22 -7.63 9.34 -15.92
CA LEU A 22 -9.07 9.25 -16.04
C LEU A 22 -9.69 10.22 -15.04
N THR A 23 -10.45 11.17 -15.57
CA THR A 23 -11.22 12.13 -14.78
C THR A 23 -12.69 11.86 -14.96
N ILE A 24 -13.45 12.04 -13.89
CA ILE A 24 -14.91 12.04 -13.96
C ILE A 24 -15.32 13.52 -13.87
N PRO A 25 -16.01 14.09 -14.88
CA PRO A 25 -16.43 15.48 -14.88
C PRO A 25 -17.15 15.85 -13.58
N GLY A 26 -16.67 16.90 -12.91
CA GLY A 26 -17.21 17.35 -11.63
C GLY A 26 -16.71 16.58 -10.41
N ILE A 27 -15.76 15.65 -10.55
CA ILE A 27 -15.10 14.95 -9.44
C ILE A 27 -13.60 15.23 -9.51
N ASP A 28 -13.04 15.71 -8.40
CA ASP A 28 -11.62 16.01 -8.32
C ASP A 28 -10.76 14.72 -8.41
N PRO A 29 -9.55 14.80 -9.00
CA PRO A 29 -8.60 13.69 -8.97
C PRO A 29 -8.24 13.30 -7.54
N LEU A 30 -8.07 12.01 -7.27
CA LEU A 30 -7.66 11.52 -5.94
C LEU A 30 -6.31 12.13 -5.51
N CYS A 31 -6.17 12.50 -4.25
CA CYS A 31 -4.90 12.82 -3.61
C CYS A 31 -4.39 11.64 -2.77
N ILE A 32 -3.28 11.04 -3.19
CA ILE A 32 -2.81 9.75 -2.69
C ILE A 32 -1.37 9.91 -2.20
N ALA A 33 -1.15 9.75 -0.90
CA ALA A 33 0.21 9.72 -0.33
C ALA A 33 0.67 8.27 -0.17
N MET A 34 1.81 7.94 -0.77
CA MET A 34 2.44 6.63 -0.70
C MET A 34 3.80 6.80 -0.02
N LEU A 35 3.93 6.28 1.20
CA LEU A 35 5.16 6.39 1.97
C LEU A 35 6.28 5.61 1.29
N LEU A 36 7.46 6.22 1.22
CA LEU A 36 8.68 5.69 0.62
C LEU A 36 9.82 5.77 1.65
N TYR A 37 10.42 4.63 1.96
CA TYR A 37 11.52 4.51 2.93
C TYR A 37 12.55 3.46 2.47
N PRO A 38 13.82 3.55 2.88
CA PRO A 38 14.85 2.60 2.48
C PRO A 38 14.48 1.15 2.84
N GLY A 39 14.70 0.21 1.91
CA GLY A 39 14.41 -1.20 2.10
C GLY A 39 12.92 -1.56 1.96
N PHE A 40 12.10 -0.68 1.38
CA PHE A 40 10.74 -1.02 0.97
C PHE A 40 10.75 -2.09 -0.14
N THR A 41 9.70 -2.91 -0.21
CA THR A 41 9.51 -3.82 -1.34
C THR A 41 8.93 -3.03 -2.52
N MET A 42 9.66 -2.95 -3.62
CA MET A 42 9.28 -2.10 -4.76
C MET A 42 7.89 -2.44 -5.32
N LEU A 43 7.59 -3.73 -5.45
CA LEU A 43 6.33 -4.18 -6.03
C LEU A 43 5.13 -3.92 -5.10
N ASP A 44 5.33 -3.87 -3.78
CA ASP A 44 4.27 -3.48 -2.83
C ASP A 44 3.79 -2.05 -3.09
N LEU A 45 4.70 -1.16 -3.48
CA LEU A 45 4.40 0.24 -3.76
C LEU A 45 3.92 0.42 -5.20
N ILE A 46 4.66 -0.11 -6.18
CA ILE A 46 4.39 0.14 -7.60
C ILE A 46 3.12 -0.56 -8.08
N GLY A 47 2.76 -1.72 -7.53
CA GLY A 47 1.51 -2.42 -7.89
C GLY A 47 0.26 -1.55 -7.68
N PRO A 48 -0.03 -1.09 -6.45
CA PRO A 48 -1.13 -0.17 -6.19
C PRO A 48 -0.97 1.18 -6.89
N GLN A 49 0.26 1.72 -6.95
CA GLN A 49 0.53 3.00 -7.60
C GLN A 49 0.12 2.97 -9.08
N SER A 50 0.40 1.86 -9.77
CA SER A 50 0.07 1.66 -11.19
C SER A 50 -1.44 1.62 -11.45
N VAL A 51 -2.25 1.22 -10.46
CA VAL A 51 -3.71 1.24 -10.55
C VAL A 51 -4.25 2.63 -10.19
N LEU A 52 -3.78 3.19 -9.08
CA LEU A 52 -4.33 4.41 -8.49
C LEU A 52 -3.95 5.68 -9.26
N ALA A 53 -2.81 5.68 -9.96
CA ALA A 53 -2.37 6.79 -10.80
C ALA A 53 -3.33 7.08 -11.97
N TRP A 54 -4.17 6.12 -12.37
CA TRP A 54 -5.21 6.34 -13.38
C TRP A 54 -6.32 7.28 -12.89
N ALA A 55 -6.54 7.43 -11.58
CA ALA A 55 -7.66 8.20 -11.04
C ALA A 55 -7.22 9.34 -10.10
N GLY A 56 -5.93 9.64 -10.02
CA GLY A 56 -5.42 10.64 -9.10
C GLY A 56 -3.93 10.96 -9.22
N THR A 57 -3.49 11.81 -8.30
CA THR A 57 -2.10 12.17 -8.07
C THR A 57 -1.50 11.26 -7.02
N THR A 58 -0.44 10.54 -7.37
CA THR A 58 0.34 9.74 -6.42
C THR A 58 1.56 10.52 -5.97
N HIS A 59 1.63 10.81 -4.68
CA HIS A 59 2.76 11.43 -4.03
C HIS A 59 3.64 10.33 -3.43
N LEU A 60 4.86 10.16 -3.95
CA LEU A 60 5.89 9.32 -3.33
C LEU A 60 6.55 10.14 -2.23
N VAL A 61 6.16 9.89 -0.98
CA VAL A 61 6.51 10.72 0.17
C VAL A 61 7.68 10.10 0.92
N ALA A 62 8.78 10.84 1.07
CA ALA A 62 9.95 10.40 1.82
C ALA A 62 10.46 11.51 2.77
N LYS A 63 11.44 11.22 3.63
CA LYS A 63 12.06 12.24 4.51
C LYS A 63 12.82 13.32 3.74
N THR A 64 13.41 12.95 2.61
CA THR A 64 14.19 13.86 1.76
C THR A 64 13.85 13.58 0.29
N MET A 65 14.30 14.43 -0.62
CA MET A 65 14.16 14.23 -2.06
C MET A 65 15.25 13.33 -2.68
N ALA A 66 16.14 12.75 -1.86
CA ALA A 66 17.15 11.81 -2.35
C ALA A 66 16.51 10.50 -2.84
N PRO A 67 17.08 9.83 -3.85
CA PRO A 67 16.62 8.51 -4.27
C PRO A 67 16.57 7.52 -3.11
N VAL A 68 15.49 6.75 -3.04
CA VAL A 68 15.25 5.76 -1.98
C VAL A 68 15.36 4.36 -2.58
N GLU A 69 16.24 3.55 -2.00
CA GLU A 69 16.54 2.19 -2.46
C GLU A 69 15.56 1.16 -1.89
N SER A 70 15.08 0.26 -2.76
CA SER A 70 14.23 -0.88 -2.39
C SER A 70 15.07 -2.04 -1.83
N ASP A 71 14.38 -3.05 -1.30
CA ASP A 71 14.98 -4.33 -0.90
C ASP A 71 15.62 -5.14 -2.04
N SER A 72 15.39 -4.72 -3.29
CA SER A 72 15.97 -5.29 -4.50
C SER A 72 17.07 -4.43 -5.14
N GLY A 73 17.46 -3.31 -4.51
CA GLY A 73 18.52 -2.42 -4.98
C GLY A 73 18.09 -1.42 -6.08
N ALA A 74 16.84 -1.47 -6.54
CA ALA A 74 16.30 -0.47 -7.44
C ALA A 74 15.87 0.78 -6.65
N GLN A 75 15.96 1.97 -7.27
CA GLN A 75 15.69 3.23 -6.58
C GLN A 75 14.47 3.94 -7.15
N LEU A 76 13.70 4.58 -6.27
CA LEU A 76 12.65 5.53 -6.64
C LEU A 76 13.00 6.92 -6.17
N LEU A 77 12.65 7.92 -7.00
CA LEU A 77 12.78 9.31 -6.63
C LEU A 77 11.49 9.78 -5.93
N PRO A 78 11.58 10.35 -4.72
CA PRO A 78 10.44 10.98 -4.05
C PRO A 78 9.87 12.13 -4.88
N THR A 79 8.56 12.36 -4.76
CA THR A 79 7.88 13.51 -5.38
C THR A 79 7.71 14.66 -4.40
N CYS A 80 7.67 14.38 -3.10
CA CYS A 80 7.61 15.36 -2.04
C CYS A 80 8.19 14.81 -0.73
N THR A 81 8.48 15.72 0.21
CA THR A 81 8.90 15.36 1.56
C THR A 81 7.71 15.09 2.48
N LEU A 82 7.94 14.55 3.69
CA LEU A 82 6.92 14.41 4.74
C LEU A 82 6.24 15.75 5.08
N GLU A 83 7.01 16.84 5.04
CA GLU A 83 6.54 18.20 5.31
C GLU A 83 5.69 18.75 4.15
N ASP A 84 6.19 18.61 2.91
CA ASP A 84 5.54 19.14 1.71
C ASP A 84 4.31 18.33 1.24
N CYS A 85 4.12 17.13 1.78
CA CYS A 85 2.98 16.28 1.45
C CYS A 85 1.65 16.97 1.81
N PRO A 86 0.61 16.95 0.94
CA PRO A 86 -0.70 17.50 1.25
C PRO A 86 -1.25 17.03 2.60
N ARG A 87 -1.90 17.95 3.33
CA ARG A 87 -2.43 17.69 4.68
C ARG A 87 -3.62 16.73 4.66
N ASP A 88 -4.50 16.91 3.68
CA ASP A 88 -5.74 16.13 3.53
C ASP A 88 -5.60 15.22 2.32
N LEU A 89 -5.93 13.94 2.51
CA LEU A 89 -5.66 12.88 1.55
C LEU A 89 -6.92 12.04 1.36
N ASP A 90 -7.18 11.62 0.13
CA ASP A 90 -8.16 10.56 -0.09
C ASP A 90 -7.59 9.22 0.38
N VAL A 91 -6.29 8.98 0.15
CA VAL A 91 -5.61 7.73 0.47
C VAL A 91 -4.25 8.00 1.10
N LEU A 92 -4.02 7.42 2.28
CA LEU A 92 -2.70 7.22 2.86
C LEU A 92 -2.30 5.76 2.67
N PHE A 93 -1.12 5.51 2.12
CA PHE A 93 -0.63 4.18 1.77
C PHE A 93 0.77 3.92 2.33
N VAL A 94 0.98 2.74 2.90
CA VAL A 94 2.27 2.27 3.42
C VAL A 94 2.64 0.92 2.77
N PRO A 95 3.76 0.81 2.03
CA PRO A 95 4.21 -0.46 1.47
C PRO A 95 4.75 -1.40 2.57
N GLY A 96 5.23 -2.58 2.19
CA GLY A 96 6.01 -3.45 3.06
C GLY A 96 7.50 -3.44 2.73
N GLY A 97 8.16 -4.55 3.05
CA GLY A 97 9.60 -4.74 2.93
C GLY A 97 10.33 -4.79 4.26
N PHE A 98 11.61 -5.15 4.22
CA PHE A 98 12.45 -5.25 5.42
C PHE A 98 12.72 -3.87 6.06
N GLY A 99 12.65 -2.80 5.27
CA GLY A 99 12.73 -1.41 5.74
C GLY A 99 11.65 -1.01 6.73
N THR A 100 10.50 -1.70 6.73
CA THR A 100 9.36 -1.39 7.61
C THR A 100 9.78 -1.39 9.09
N PHE A 101 10.73 -2.25 9.49
CA PHE A 101 11.19 -2.32 10.88
C PHE A 101 11.87 -1.05 11.36
N ALA A 102 12.67 -0.42 10.50
CA ALA A 102 13.32 0.84 10.80
C ALA A 102 12.30 1.99 10.73
N ALA A 103 11.45 2.01 9.70
CA ALA A 103 10.44 3.03 9.50
C ALA A 103 9.46 3.12 10.69
N MET A 104 9.06 1.98 11.27
CA MET A 104 8.16 1.93 12.44
C MET A 104 8.82 2.33 13.76
N LYS A 105 10.13 2.61 13.77
CA LYS A 105 10.87 3.17 14.91
C LYS A 105 11.26 4.63 14.69
N ASP A 106 11.04 5.17 13.48
CA ASP A 106 11.39 6.55 13.15
C ASP A 106 10.28 7.51 13.64
N PRO A 107 10.57 8.41 14.59
CA PRO A 107 9.57 9.30 15.17
C PRO A 107 8.99 10.29 14.15
N GLU A 108 9.74 10.70 13.12
CA GLU A 108 9.25 11.61 12.09
C GLU A 108 8.24 10.91 11.18
N VAL A 109 8.52 9.66 10.82
CA VAL A 109 7.59 8.82 10.04
C VAL A 109 6.31 8.54 10.83
N LEU A 110 6.44 8.16 12.11
CA LEU A 110 5.28 7.91 12.96
C LEU A 110 4.42 9.17 13.15
N ALA A 111 5.04 10.33 13.35
CA ALA A 111 4.32 11.60 13.45
C ALA A 111 3.58 11.95 12.15
N PHE A 112 4.23 11.76 10.99
CA PHE A 112 3.60 11.95 9.69
C PHE A 112 2.39 11.02 9.49
N LEU A 113 2.55 9.73 9.78
CA LEU A 113 1.48 8.73 9.64
C LEU A 113 0.31 9.01 10.59
N ALA A 114 0.57 9.39 11.83
CA ALA A 114 -0.45 9.75 12.80
C ALA A 114 -1.25 10.98 12.34
N ASP A 115 -0.55 12.02 11.88
CA ASP A 115 -1.18 13.25 11.43
C ASP A 115 -2.03 13.04 10.17
N ARG A 116 -1.45 12.46 9.10
CA ARG A 116 -2.17 12.24 7.84
C ARG A 116 -3.27 11.18 8.01
N GLY A 117 -2.99 10.11 8.74
CA GLY A 117 -3.93 9.01 8.99
C GLY A 117 -5.17 9.43 9.78
N ALA A 118 -5.09 10.48 10.60
CA ALA A 118 -6.24 11.00 11.33
C ALA A 118 -7.28 11.70 10.43
N ARG A 119 -6.91 12.11 9.21
CA ARG A 119 -7.76 12.86 8.28
C ARG A 119 -8.00 12.16 6.94
N ALA A 120 -7.20 11.15 6.62
CA ALA A 120 -7.29 10.46 5.35
C ALA A 120 -8.64 9.76 5.15
N GLY A 121 -9.20 9.87 3.95
CA GLY A 121 -10.41 9.15 3.56
C GLY A 121 -10.26 7.63 3.66
N SER A 122 -9.06 7.11 3.39
CA SER A 122 -8.66 5.72 3.59
C SER A 122 -7.21 5.60 4.08
N VAL A 123 -6.97 4.72 5.05
CA VAL A 123 -5.64 4.37 5.57
C VAL A 123 -5.31 2.95 5.17
N THR A 124 -4.25 2.76 4.39
CA THR A 124 -4.05 1.54 3.63
C THR A 124 -2.61 1.02 3.65
N SER A 125 -2.44 -0.29 3.38
CA SER A 125 -1.11 -0.91 3.33
C SER A 125 -1.06 -2.20 2.51
N VAL A 126 0.14 -2.65 2.14
CA VAL A 126 0.41 -3.94 1.49
C VAL A 126 1.54 -4.68 2.22
N CYS A 127 1.50 -6.03 2.17
CA CYS A 127 2.52 -7.00 2.61
C CYS A 127 2.83 -7.06 4.12
N SER A 128 2.80 -5.95 4.84
CA SER A 128 3.20 -5.89 6.25
C SER A 128 2.17 -6.46 7.25
N ALA A 129 0.94 -6.76 6.83
CA ALA A 129 -0.12 -7.28 7.70
C ALA A 129 -0.15 -8.82 7.87
N ARG A 130 0.64 -9.56 7.08
CA ARG A 130 0.54 -11.03 7.02
C ARG A 130 1.61 -11.81 7.78
N ALA A 131 2.82 -11.27 7.93
CA ALA A 131 3.86 -12.01 8.63
C ALA A 131 3.53 -11.97 10.13
N ASP A 132 3.27 -13.11 10.77
CA ASP A 132 3.16 -13.27 12.25
C ASP A 132 1.94 -12.59 12.93
N PRO A 133 1.15 -13.30 13.77
CA PRO A 133 0.20 -12.70 14.71
C PRO A 133 0.77 -11.55 15.58
N ARG A 134 2.09 -11.50 15.78
CA ARG A 134 2.81 -10.40 16.42
C ARG A 134 3.15 -9.25 15.45
N ARG A 135 3.42 -9.46 14.15
CA ARG A 135 3.51 -8.33 13.18
C ARG A 135 2.16 -7.90 12.62
N ARG A 136 1.09 -8.68 12.82
CA ARG A 136 -0.29 -8.12 12.86
C ARG A 136 -0.38 -6.97 13.85
N ARG A 137 0.42 -6.93 14.94
CA ARG A 137 0.50 -5.77 15.85
C ARG A 137 1.38 -4.62 15.33
N ALA A 138 2.22 -4.85 14.32
CA ALA A 138 3.05 -3.81 13.68
C ALA A 138 2.34 -3.20 12.45
N ALA A 139 1.56 -3.99 11.69
CA ALA A 139 0.56 -3.46 10.76
C ALA A 139 -0.69 -2.94 11.48
N ALA A 140 -1.08 -3.53 12.61
CA ALA A 140 -1.88 -2.85 13.64
C ALA A 140 -1.02 -1.90 14.50
N GLY A 141 0.21 -1.60 14.10
CA GLY A 141 0.95 -0.41 14.53
C GLY A 141 0.62 0.79 13.64
N LEU A 142 -0.09 0.58 12.52
CA LEU A 142 -1.02 1.55 11.95
C LEU A 142 -2.39 1.52 12.64
N SER A 143 -2.64 0.57 13.56
CA SER A 143 -3.67 0.80 14.57
C SER A 143 -3.10 1.83 15.52
N LEU A 144 -3.83 2.93 15.60
CA LEU A 144 -3.57 4.10 16.40
C LEU A 144 -3.83 3.80 17.89
N ASP A 145 -3.46 2.59 18.35
CA ASP A 145 -3.64 2.06 19.69
C ASP A 145 -2.27 2.06 20.40
N HIS A 146 -1.59 3.19 20.63
CA HIS A 146 -1.75 4.04 21.82
C HIS A 146 -0.65 5.14 21.76
N PRO A 147 -0.83 6.40 22.23
CA PRO A 147 -2.03 7.10 22.68
C PRO A 147 -2.39 8.21 21.67
N LEU A 148 -3.23 7.89 20.68
CA LEU A 148 -4.02 8.91 20.02
C LEU A 148 -5.32 9.02 20.81
N GLY A 149 -5.41 10.11 21.57
CA GLY A 149 -6.54 10.41 22.44
C GLY A 149 -7.86 10.35 21.67
N ALA A 150 -8.82 9.63 22.24
CA ALA A 150 -10.24 9.70 21.93
C ALA A 150 -10.65 9.35 20.48
N ALA A 151 -10.42 8.11 20.05
CA ALA A 151 -11.31 7.46 19.08
C ALA A 151 -11.43 5.97 19.42
N ARG A 152 -12.60 5.61 19.95
CA ARG A 152 -13.12 4.27 20.27
C ARG A 152 -12.34 3.09 19.66
N ARG A 153 -11.89 2.17 20.53
CA ARG A 153 -11.50 0.77 20.24
C ARG A 153 -12.14 0.25 18.96
N VAL A 154 -11.36 0.20 17.90
CA VAL A 154 -11.73 -0.33 16.58
C VAL A 154 -11.22 -1.77 16.54
N ALA A 155 -12.10 -2.70 16.15
CA ALA A 155 -11.86 -4.14 16.16
C ALA A 155 -10.45 -4.51 15.69
N ASP A 156 -9.75 -5.24 16.55
CA ASP A 156 -8.50 -5.92 16.27
C ASP A 156 -8.58 -6.58 14.87
N VAL A 157 -7.59 -6.36 14.00
CA VAL A 157 -7.35 -7.16 12.76
C VAL A 157 -7.14 -8.67 13.09
N ARG A 158 -7.31 -9.06 14.35
CA ARG A 158 -7.38 -10.44 14.84
C ARG A 158 -8.65 -11.16 14.37
N ASP A 159 -9.76 -10.45 14.14
CA ASP A 159 -11.06 -11.08 13.84
C ASP A 159 -11.27 -11.50 12.38
N HIS A 160 -10.23 -11.38 11.53
CA HIS A 160 -10.23 -11.98 10.19
C HIS A 160 -9.30 -13.21 10.17
N PRO A 161 -9.84 -14.42 10.46
CA PRO A 161 -9.08 -15.67 10.38
C PRO A 161 -8.80 -16.13 8.94
N GLY A 162 -9.20 -15.37 7.91
CA GLY A 162 -9.06 -15.77 6.52
C GLY A 162 -7.71 -15.39 5.89
N GLN A 163 -7.18 -16.27 5.03
CA GLN A 163 -6.09 -15.96 4.09
C GLN A 163 -6.56 -15.04 2.95
N GLN A 164 -7.28 -13.95 3.28
CA GLN A 164 -7.84 -13.06 2.27
C GLN A 164 -6.74 -12.22 1.61
N ARG A 165 -6.85 -12.06 0.30
CA ARG A 165 -5.88 -11.31 -0.52
C ARG A 165 -6.00 -9.80 -0.33
N VAL A 166 -7.22 -9.32 -0.05
CA VAL A 166 -7.53 -7.95 0.34
C VAL A 166 -8.50 -8.01 1.52
N VAL A 167 -8.28 -7.19 2.53
CA VAL A 167 -9.15 -7.05 3.71
C VAL A 167 -9.62 -5.60 3.80
N VAL A 168 -10.92 -5.41 4.00
CA VAL A 168 -11.57 -4.10 4.10
C VAL A 168 -12.27 -4.03 5.47
N ASP A 169 -11.86 -3.10 6.32
CA ASP A 169 -12.56 -2.69 7.53
C ASP A 169 -12.78 -1.18 7.52
N ARG A 170 -14.01 -0.76 7.16
CA ARG A 170 -14.38 0.66 7.03
C ARG A 170 -13.37 1.40 6.14
N ASN A 171 -12.68 2.41 6.67
CA ASN A 171 -11.67 3.18 5.95
C ASN A 171 -10.25 2.58 6.06
N ARG A 172 -10.10 1.37 6.60
CA ARG A 172 -8.82 0.67 6.73
C ARG A 172 -8.79 -0.52 5.78
N ILE A 173 -7.89 -0.49 4.81
CA ILE A 173 -7.85 -1.49 3.74
C ILE A 173 -6.42 -2.00 3.58
N SER A 174 -6.24 -3.31 3.62
CA SER A 174 -4.91 -3.93 3.50
C SER A 174 -4.87 -4.99 2.42
N GLY A 175 -3.84 -4.95 1.58
CA GLY A 175 -3.47 -6.03 0.68
C GLY A 175 -2.56 -7.06 1.38
N GLY A 176 -2.64 -8.30 0.91
CA GLY A 176 -1.73 -9.38 1.30
C GLY A 176 -0.29 -9.18 0.80
N GLY A 177 0.43 -10.28 0.56
CA GLY A 177 1.83 -10.22 0.14
C GLY A 177 2.01 -9.67 -1.27
N VAL A 178 3.00 -8.80 -1.44
CA VAL A 178 3.62 -8.36 -2.70
C VAL A 178 2.65 -8.08 -3.85
N THR A 179 2.33 -9.09 -4.65
CA THR A 179 1.48 -8.93 -5.84
C THR A 179 0.03 -8.59 -5.50
N ALA A 180 -0.40 -8.78 -4.24
CA ALA A 180 -1.73 -8.39 -3.78
C ALA A 180 -2.00 -6.88 -3.92
N GLY A 181 -0.95 -6.07 -4.09
CA GLY A 181 -1.07 -4.63 -4.28
C GLY A 181 -1.90 -4.22 -5.51
N ILE A 182 -1.89 -5.01 -6.60
CA ILE A 182 -2.70 -4.70 -7.79
C ILE A 182 -4.18 -4.94 -7.50
N ASP A 183 -4.54 -6.09 -6.93
CA ASP A 183 -5.94 -6.40 -6.58
C ASP A 183 -6.47 -5.47 -5.48
N PHE A 184 -5.61 -5.12 -4.52
CA PHE A 184 -5.89 -4.08 -3.54
C PHE A 184 -6.19 -2.74 -4.22
N GLY A 185 -5.35 -2.31 -5.16
CA GLY A 185 -5.55 -1.06 -5.90
C GLY A 185 -6.88 -1.05 -6.65
N LEU A 186 -7.24 -2.14 -7.32
CA LEU A 186 -8.51 -2.28 -8.05
C LEU A 186 -9.71 -2.26 -7.09
N THR A 187 -9.60 -2.96 -5.95
CA THR A 187 -10.64 -2.97 -4.90
C THR A 187 -10.85 -1.58 -4.33
N LEU A 188 -9.77 -0.87 -4.00
CA LEU A 188 -9.83 0.50 -3.45
C LEU A 188 -10.40 1.46 -4.49
N LEU A 189 -9.96 1.36 -5.75
CA LEU A 189 -10.46 2.21 -6.83
C LEU A 189 -11.97 2.01 -7.05
N ALA A 190 -12.45 0.77 -6.96
CA ALA A 190 -13.89 0.48 -7.05
C ALA A 190 -14.69 1.15 -5.93
N GLN A 191 -14.15 1.21 -4.71
CA GLN A 191 -14.80 1.92 -3.60
C GLN A 191 -14.80 3.44 -3.78
N LEU A 192 -13.71 4.01 -4.30
CA LEU A 192 -13.53 5.46 -4.41
C LEU A 192 -14.14 6.07 -5.68
N ARG A 193 -14.23 5.31 -6.77
CA ARG A 193 -14.60 5.80 -8.12
C ARG A 193 -15.58 4.88 -8.85
N GLY A 194 -16.12 3.87 -8.17
CA GLY A 194 -17.09 2.94 -8.72
C GLY A 194 -16.46 1.76 -9.47
N GLU A 195 -17.22 0.67 -9.52
CA GLU A 195 -16.80 -0.60 -10.12
C GLU A 195 -16.46 -0.48 -11.61
N GLU A 196 -17.18 0.37 -12.35
CA GLU A 196 -16.92 0.61 -13.76
C GLU A 196 -15.51 1.15 -14.01
N THR A 197 -15.10 2.19 -13.26
CA THR A 197 -13.76 2.78 -13.35
C THR A 197 -12.69 1.73 -13.06
N ALA A 198 -12.89 0.88 -12.04
CA ALA A 198 -11.96 -0.18 -11.70
C ALA A 198 -11.84 -1.24 -12.80
N ARG A 199 -12.96 -1.69 -13.39
CA ARG A 199 -12.96 -2.64 -14.51
C ARG A 199 -12.29 -2.06 -15.76
N LEU A 200 -12.50 -0.77 -16.05
CA LEU A 200 -11.84 -0.08 -17.15
C LEU A 200 -10.32 -0.05 -16.94
N VAL A 201 -9.85 0.31 -15.74
CA VAL A 201 -8.42 0.31 -15.40
C VAL A 201 -7.84 -1.11 -15.48
N GLN A 202 -8.55 -2.12 -14.98
CA GLN A 202 -8.14 -3.52 -15.12
C GLN A 202 -7.92 -3.90 -16.59
N LEU A 203 -8.85 -3.53 -17.47
CA LEU A 203 -8.76 -3.81 -18.90
C LEU A 203 -7.59 -3.05 -19.57
N MET A 204 -7.42 -1.76 -19.28
CA MET A 204 -6.33 -0.96 -19.85
C MET A 204 -4.94 -1.43 -19.41
N MET A 205 -4.84 -2.01 -18.20
CA MET A 205 -3.62 -2.63 -17.71
C MET A 205 -3.41 -4.06 -18.23
N GLU A 206 -4.39 -4.62 -18.96
CA GLU A 206 -4.44 -6.03 -19.35
C GLU A 206 -4.19 -6.96 -18.14
N TYR A 207 -4.75 -6.59 -16.98
CA TYR A 207 -4.55 -7.36 -15.75
C TYR A 207 -5.43 -8.62 -15.75
N ASP A 208 -4.93 -9.64 -16.45
CA ASP A 208 -5.45 -11.01 -16.57
C ASP A 208 -4.33 -12.01 -16.21
N PRO A 209 -4.01 -12.18 -14.92
CA PRO A 209 -2.84 -12.95 -14.51
C PRO A 209 -3.01 -14.46 -14.78
N ALA A 210 -2.03 -15.06 -15.46
CA ALA A 210 -1.92 -16.50 -15.66
C ALA A 210 -0.59 -17.04 -15.08
N PRO A 211 -0.49 -17.26 -13.75
CA PRO A 211 0.76 -17.71 -13.12
C PRO A 211 1.22 -19.07 -13.67
N PRO A 212 2.53 -19.25 -14.00
CA PRO A 212 3.04 -20.51 -14.54
C PRO A 212 3.16 -21.63 -13.51
N PHE A 213 2.99 -21.33 -12.21
CA PHE A 213 3.08 -22.29 -11.11
C PHE A 213 1.96 -22.05 -10.09
N ALA A 214 1.43 -23.13 -9.53
CA ALA A 214 0.50 -23.09 -8.41
C ALA A 214 1.28 -23.11 -7.08
N ALA A 215 1.93 -21.99 -6.74
CA ALA A 215 2.71 -21.86 -5.49
C ALA A 215 2.51 -20.50 -4.80
N GLY A 216 1.43 -19.79 -5.13
CA GLY A 216 1.14 -18.44 -4.60
C GLY A 216 0.58 -18.43 -3.18
N THR A 217 0.14 -19.59 -2.66
CA THR A 217 -0.33 -19.77 -1.29
C THR A 217 0.32 -21.00 -0.63
N PRO A 218 0.38 -21.07 0.71
CA PRO A 218 0.90 -22.25 1.41
C PRO A 218 0.16 -23.55 1.04
N GLU A 219 -1.15 -23.45 0.82
CA GLU A 219 -2.00 -24.59 0.43
C GLU A 219 -1.60 -25.13 -0.94
N GLN A 220 -1.36 -24.25 -1.92
CA GLN A 220 -0.93 -24.65 -3.26
C GLN A 220 0.52 -25.14 -3.30
N ALA A 221 1.41 -24.48 -2.55
CA ALA A 221 2.84 -24.79 -2.52
C ALA A 221 3.18 -26.09 -1.78
N GLY A 222 2.32 -26.53 -0.85
CA GLY A 222 2.58 -27.66 0.03
C GLY A 222 3.54 -27.32 1.18
N PRO A 223 3.62 -28.20 2.20
CA PRO A 223 4.30 -27.90 3.46
C PRO A 223 5.82 -27.73 3.30
N ALA A 224 6.49 -28.58 2.52
CA ALA A 224 7.95 -28.54 2.37
C ALA A 224 8.45 -27.24 1.73
N LEU A 225 7.79 -26.78 0.66
CA LEU A 225 8.16 -25.52 0.00
C LEU A 225 7.82 -24.32 0.88
N THR A 226 6.68 -24.36 1.57
CA THR A 226 6.27 -23.32 2.53
C THR A 226 7.29 -23.16 3.65
N GLU A 227 7.69 -24.27 4.29
CA GLU A 227 8.68 -24.26 5.38
C GLU A 227 10.02 -23.69 4.90
N ARG A 228 10.51 -24.14 3.75
CA ARG A 228 11.74 -23.62 3.14
C ARG A 228 11.65 -22.12 2.87
N ALA A 229 10.53 -21.64 2.32
CA ALA A 229 10.32 -20.22 2.04
C ALA A 229 10.33 -19.37 3.33
N LEU A 230 9.64 -19.83 4.38
CA LEU A 230 9.60 -19.16 5.68
C LEU A 230 11.00 -19.11 6.34
N ALA A 231 11.75 -20.20 6.28
CA ALA A 231 13.11 -20.24 6.82
C ALA A 231 14.05 -19.24 6.12
N LEU A 232 13.99 -19.17 4.79
CA LEU A 232 14.77 -18.21 4.01
C LEU A 232 14.38 -16.75 4.32
N MET A 233 13.08 -16.47 4.41
CA MET A 233 12.59 -15.13 4.76
C MET A 233 12.98 -14.71 6.18
N SER A 234 12.99 -15.66 7.13
CA SER A 234 13.42 -15.41 8.51
C SER A 234 14.92 -15.09 8.57
N ALA A 235 15.76 -15.88 7.87
CA ALA A 235 17.20 -15.67 7.82
C ALA A 235 17.61 -14.34 7.14
N ALA A 236 16.79 -13.84 6.22
CA ALA A 236 17.01 -12.56 5.53
C ALA A 236 16.55 -11.34 6.34
N ALA A 237 15.76 -11.52 7.41
CA ALA A 237 15.29 -10.41 8.22
C ALA A 237 16.46 -9.77 9.01
N PRO A 238 16.49 -8.43 9.17
CA PRO A 238 17.51 -7.78 10.00
C PRO A 238 17.54 -8.36 11.42
N ALA A 239 18.70 -8.41 12.07
CA ALA A 239 18.85 -8.99 13.42
C ALA A 239 17.88 -8.37 14.45
N ASP A 240 17.62 -7.07 14.34
CA ASP A 240 16.67 -6.33 15.19
C ASP A 240 15.20 -6.70 14.95
N ALA A 241 14.89 -7.29 13.79
CA ALA A 241 13.58 -7.86 13.47
C ALA A 241 13.44 -9.29 14.03
N ALA A 242 14.53 -10.04 14.12
CA ALA A 242 14.56 -11.39 14.69
C ALA A 242 14.38 -11.39 16.21
N GLN A 243 14.87 -10.35 16.92
CA GLN A 243 14.66 -10.22 18.37
C GLN A 243 13.22 -9.90 18.76
N ALA A 244 12.41 -9.32 17.86
CA ALA A 244 10.98 -9.13 18.08
C ALA A 244 10.15 -10.42 17.89
N GLN A 245 10.79 -11.50 17.41
CA GLN A 245 10.16 -12.80 17.12
C GLN A 245 10.38 -13.85 18.24
N ALA A 246 11.30 -13.61 19.18
CA ALA A 246 11.43 -14.39 20.42
C ALA A 246 10.40 -13.88 21.45
#